data_AF-A0A5E5PYA6-F1
#
_entry.id   AF-A0A5E5PYA6-F1
#
_cell.length_a   1.000
_cell.length_b   1.000
_cell.length_c   1.000
_cell.angle_alpha   90.00
_cell.angle_beta   90.00
_cell.angle_gamma   90.00
#
_symmetry.space_group_name_H-M   'P 1'
#
loop_
_entity.id
_entity.type
_entity.pdbx_description
1 polymer ?
#
loop_
_entity_poly.entity_id
_entity_poly.type
_entity_poly.pdbx_seq_one_letter_code
_entity_poly.pdbx_strand_id
1 'polypeptide(L)'
;MNTLEFYQQAYTYDTGNNLTNLSHQANSSTWQQTLAIHPNSNRGTETQQSTNDFDANGNLLHLDNIANLDWHYNNTLNKLTKADKSNTTQYYVYDYQGRRVRTVVESNHQVQSQRDYLPALDISINQAKQQSTTLHIGTHILSESSKDNAQTPHQTRYQLNSHLQSNTLELDDKAQTLSYEHYYPYGGTAIIAGKDKTQAQQKRYRYTGKERDDSSGLCYYGARYLAPWLARWISPDSAGAIAGLNLYVYVGNNPLKYIDPTGHVKKTPEQEAQEEQEAVEIRRTQEEIFQLDIFKRVGALKSSSRDRALGKTNFKKTHRKIEKLRHRSQINTEKLRRETGVFYLDASTQFHTSKEYRDLVFHKYKVANCRECAFVMLSELKEKYPDMTVEYLSINQSDHVFNLINRDPLTSIFEPEKWNKNCLVVDAWSGSVYTQAGFVLINTKVPHYGISNNIKGDTQHIIKHAGGKVSYRAYKNNKMISETILS
;
A
#
# COMPACT_ATOMS: atom_id res chain seq x y z
N MET A 1 -23.57 8.19 40.61
CA MET A 1 -22.84 9.13 39.74
C MET A 1 -21.58 8.42 39.28
N ASN A 2 -21.39 8.22 37.98
CA ASN A 2 -20.09 7.78 37.46
C ASN A 2 -19.18 9.00 37.51
N THR A 3 -18.43 9.15 38.59
CA THR A 3 -17.44 10.21 38.72
C THR A 3 -16.24 9.86 37.86
N LEU A 4 -15.92 10.71 36.90
CA LEU A 4 -14.63 10.66 36.21
C LEU A 4 -13.53 10.91 37.24
N GLU A 5 -12.48 10.12 37.19
CA GLU A 5 -11.35 10.24 38.09
C GLU A 5 -10.03 10.05 37.35
N PHE A 6 -8.95 10.49 37.99
CA PHE A 6 -7.61 10.21 37.53
C PHE A 6 -7.21 8.78 37.89
N TYR A 7 -6.41 8.18 37.02
CA TYR A 7 -5.77 6.90 37.27
C TYR A 7 -4.27 6.99 36.97
N GLN A 8 -3.52 6.05 37.53
CA GLN A 8 -2.14 5.79 37.20
C GLN A 8 -1.98 4.31 36.83
N GLN A 9 -1.29 4.03 35.72
CA GLN A 9 -0.90 2.67 35.32
C GLN A 9 0.62 2.54 35.32
N ALA A 10 1.14 1.48 35.94
CA ALA A 10 2.55 1.12 35.87
C ALA A 10 2.71 -0.26 35.19
N TYR A 11 3.64 -0.32 34.24
CA TYR A 11 3.91 -1.47 33.38
C TYR A 11 5.31 -2.01 33.68
N THR A 12 5.42 -3.31 33.96
CA THR A 12 6.69 -3.98 34.23
C THR A 12 7.00 -4.96 33.10
N TYR A 13 8.22 -4.89 32.58
CA TYR A 13 8.67 -5.73 31.46
C TYR A 13 9.85 -6.60 31.86
N ASP A 14 9.94 -7.79 31.28
CA ASP A 14 11.13 -8.64 31.38
C ASP A 14 12.24 -8.19 30.40
N THR A 15 13.40 -8.86 30.44
CA THR A 15 14.53 -8.60 29.53
C THR A 15 14.24 -8.97 28.07
N GLY A 16 13.20 -9.76 27.82
CA GLY A 16 12.69 -10.11 26.49
C GLY A 16 11.70 -9.09 25.93
N ASN A 17 11.44 -7.98 26.63
CA ASN A 17 10.42 -6.98 26.33
C ASN A 17 8.98 -7.49 26.44
N ASN A 18 8.72 -8.56 27.18
CA ASN A 18 7.36 -8.99 27.48
C ASN A 18 6.81 -8.18 28.66
N LEU A 19 5.57 -7.67 28.53
CA LEU A 19 4.83 -7.18 29.70
C LEU A 19 4.59 -8.36 30.64
N THR A 20 4.98 -8.22 31.91
CA THR A 20 4.81 -9.25 32.95
C THR A 20 3.84 -8.81 34.03
N ASN A 21 3.75 -7.51 34.30
CA ASN A 21 2.80 -6.97 35.27
C ASN A 21 2.26 -5.61 34.80
N LEU A 22 0.94 -5.43 34.92
CA LEU A 22 0.24 -4.16 34.78
C LEU A 22 -0.48 -3.87 36.10
N SER A 23 -0.15 -2.76 36.73
CA SER A 23 -0.87 -2.25 37.91
C SER A 23 -1.64 -1.00 37.55
N HIS A 24 -2.87 -0.89 38.05
CA HIS A 24 -3.75 0.26 37.89
C HIS A 24 -4.16 0.76 39.26
N GLN A 25 -4.05 2.07 39.47
CA GLN A 25 -4.43 2.76 40.69
C GLN A 25 -5.35 3.92 40.36
N ALA A 26 -6.54 3.94 40.97
CA ALA A 26 -7.48 5.05 40.97
C ALA A 26 -8.13 5.14 42.36
N ASN A 27 -8.83 6.24 42.66
CA ASN A 27 -9.48 6.39 43.97
C ASN A 27 -10.61 5.39 44.17
N SER A 28 -11.34 5.03 43.10
CA SER A 28 -12.46 4.08 43.18
C SER A 28 -12.04 2.61 43.20
N SER A 29 -10.91 2.27 42.55
CA SER A 29 -10.49 0.88 42.37
C SER A 29 -8.99 0.79 42.10
N THR A 30 -8.38 -0.25 42.64
CA THR A 30 -6.99 -0.64 42.37
C THR A 30 -6.98 -2.10 41.97
N TRP A 31 -6.27 -2.43 40.89
CA TRP A 31 -6.14 -3.80 40.40
C TRP A 31 -4.75 -4.04 39.80
N GLN A 32 -4.38 -5.30 39.71
CA GLN A 32 -3.17 -5.75 39.04
C GLN A 32 -3.47 -6.93 38.13
N GLN A 33 -2.79 -7.00 37.01
CA GLN A 33 -2.83 -8.09 36.06
C GLN A 33 -1.40 -8.58 35.87
N THR A 34 -1.21 -9.89 36.02
CA THR A 34 0.08 -10.54 35.74
C THR A 34 -0.06 -11.33 34.45
N LEU A 35 0.89 -11.16 33.54
CA LEU A 35 0.99 -11.98 32.34
C LEU A 35 2.08 -13.04 32.56
N ALA A 36 1.70 -14.31 32.41
CA ALA A 36 2.61 -15.42 32.49
C ALA A 36 3.32 -15.60 31.15
N ILE A 37 4.66 -15.52 31.15
CA ILE A 37 5.48 -15.76 29.96
C ILE A 37 5.95 -17.21 29.98
N HIS A 38 5.73 -17.92 28.87
CA HIS A 38 6.13 -19.32 28.71
C HIS A 38 7.66 -19.46 28.70
N PRO A 39 8.23 -20.48 29.37
CA PRO A 39 9.67 -20.71 29.36
C PRO A 39 10.25 -20.80 27.95
N ASN A 40 11.44 -20.22 27.74
CA ASN A 40 12.21 -20.28 26.49
C ASN A 40 11.51 -19.67 25.25
N SER A 41 10.49 -18.83 25.43
CA SER A 41 9.83 -18.13 24.33
C SER A 41 9.27 -16.76 24.78
N ASN A 42 8.66 -16.01 23.86
CA ASN A 42 7.96 -14.76 24.16
C ASN A 42 6.42 -14.91 24.20
N ARG A 43 5.93 -16.16 24.17
CA ARG A 43 4.51 -16.48 24.28
C ARG A 43 4.04 -16.16 25.69
N GLY A 44 2.87 -15.53 25.83
CA GLY A 44 2.36 -15.20 27.15
C GLY A 44 0.90 -14.84 27.17
N THR A 45 0.25 -15.18 28.28
CA THR A 45 -1.20 -15.22 28.52
C THR A 45 -1.51 -14.80 29.96
N GLU A 46 -2.79 -14.69 30.32
CA GLU A 46 -3.25 -14.30 31.67
C GLU A 46 -3.17 -15.45 32.68
N THR A 47 -3.08 -16.70 32.21
CA THR A 47 -3.06 -17.91 33.02
C THR A 47 -1.70 -18.62 32.95
N GLN A 48 -1.32 -19.28 34.05
CA GLN A 48 -0.10 -20.08 34.11
C GLN A 48 -0.30 -21.46 33.47
N GLN A 49 0.62 -21.82 32.55
CA GLN A 49 1.13 -23.18 32.32
C GLN A 49 0.21 -24.21 31.63
N SER A 50 -0.48 -23.87 30.55
CA SER A 50 -0.92 -24.93 29.60
C SER A 50 -0.02 -24.93 28.37
N THR A 51 0.64 -26.06 28.07
CA THR A 51 1.37 -26.25 26.81
C THR A 51 0.49 -26.08 25.56
N ASN A 52 -0.82 -25.98 25.75
CA ASN A 52 -1.82 -25.90 24.70
C ASN A 52 -2.40 -24.48 24.53
N ASP A 53 -1.80 -23.46 25.16
CA ASP A 53 -2.21 -22.06 24.96
C ASP A 53 -1.98 -21.59 23.52
N PHE A 54 -0.97 -22.17 22.84
CA PHE A 54 -0.57 -21.78 21.50
C PHE A 54 -0.43 -23.00 20.60
N ASP A 55 -0.69 -22.83 19.31
CA ASP A 55 -0.37 -23.85 18.31
C ASP A 55 1.15 -23.96 18.04
N ALA A 56 1.53 -24.89 17.16
CA ALA A 56 2.93 -25.09 16.78
C ALA A 56 3.57 -23.84 16.14
N ASN A 57 2.78 -23.03 15.44
CA ASN A 57 3.22 -21.78 14.81
C ASN A 57 3.30 -20.62 15.82
N GLY A 58 2.76 -20.78 17.03
CA GLY A 58 2.73 -19.76 18.08
C GLY A 58 1.50 -18.88 18.06
N ASN A 59 0.42 -19.27 17.39
CA ASN A 59 -0.84 -18.54 17.46
C ASN A 59 -1.62 -18.91 18.72
N LEU A 60 -2.20 -17.92 19.41
CA LEU A 60 -2.97 -18.13 20.64
C LEU A 60 -4.26 -18.91 20.33
N LEU A 61 -4.55 -19.95 21.11
CA LEU A 61 -5.69 -20.84 20.92
C LEU A 61 -6.89 -20.50 21.81
N HIS A 62 -6.65 -19.78 22.91
CA HIS A 62 -7.67 -19.49 23.91
C HIS A 62 -7.58 -18.02 24.37
N LEU A 63 -8.72 -17.33 24.35
CA LEU A 63 -8.92 -16.07 25.05
C LEU A 63 -9.70 -16.37 26.33
N ASP A 64 -9.06 -16.19 27.48
CA ASP A 64 -9.61 -16.55 28.78
C ASP A 64 -10.99 -15.94 29.01
N ASN A 65 -11.99 -16.80 29.26
CA ASN A 65 -13.41 -16.45 29.44
C ASN A 65 -14.09 -15.74 28.26
N ILE A 66 -13.45 -15.67 27.09
CA ILE A 66 -13.98 -15.01 25.89
C ILE A 66 -14.32 -16.06 24.83
N ALA A 67 -13.30 -16.75 24.32
CA ALA A 67 -13.46 -17.63 23.18
C ALA A 67 -12.28 -18.56 22.92
N ASN A 68 -12.53 -19.62 22.15
CA ASN A 68 -11.52 -20.44 21.51
C ASN A 68 -11.23 -19.91 20.09
N LEU A 69 -9.97 -19.99 19.67
CA LEU A 69 -9.45 -19.48 18.40
C LEU A 69 -8.92 -20.62 17.54
N ASP A 70 -9.33 -20.65 16.28
CA ASP A 70 -8.79 -21.55 15.28
C ASP A 70 -8.09 -20.73 14.18
N TRP A 71 -6.99 -21.28 13.66
CA TRP A 71 -6.12 -20.58 12.72
C TRP A 71 -6.03 -21.32 11.39
N HIS A 72 -5.84 -20.56 10.31
CA HIS A 72 -5.42 -21.11 9.04
C HIS A 72 -3.92 -21.42 9.05
N TYR A 73 -3.47 -22.25 8.10
CA TYR A 73 -2.06 -22.65 7.98
C TYR A 73 -1.08 -21.48 7.77
N ASN A 74 -1.59 -20.33 7.31
CA ASN A 74 -0.83 -19.11 7.06
C ASN A 74 -0.93 -18.09 8.21
N ASN A 75 -1.31 -18.53 9.43
CA ASN A 75 -1.42 -17.71 10.65
C ASN A 75 -2.47 -16.58 10.59
N THR A 76 -3.45 -16.64 9.70
CA THR A 76 -4.64 -15.80 9.79
C THR A 76 -5.72 -16.48 10.64
N LEU A 77 -6.43 -15.70 11.46
CA LEU A 77 -7.48 -16.22 12.35
C LEU A 77 -8.65 -16.74 11.50
N ASN A 78 -8.98 -18.02 11.58
CA ASN A 78 -10.04 -18.68 10.80
C ASN A 78 -11.41 -18.45 11.43
N LYS A 79 -11.55 -18.85 12.69
CA LYS A 79 -12.80 -18.68 13.44
C LYS A 79 -12.54 -18.48 14.92
N LEU A 80 -13.53 -17.92 15.57
CA LEU A 80 -13.62 -17.69 17.00
C LEU A 80 -14.93 -18.30 17.50
N THR A 81 -14.86 -19.24 18.43
CA THR A 81 -16.04 -19.86 19.06
C THR A 81 -16.15 -19.36 20.48
N LYS A 82 -17.24 -18.65 20.79
CA LYS A 82 -17.47 -18.10 22.13
C LYS A 82 -17.49 -19.21 23.18
N ALA A 83 -16.88 -18.94 24.32
CA ALA A 83 -16.82 -19.88 25.45
C ALA A 83 -18.15 -19.95 26.25
N ASP A 84 -19.16 -19.19 25.84
CA ASP A 84 -20.47 -19.14 26.49
C ASP A 84 -21.43 -20.23 25.99
N LYS A 85 -22.61 -20.33 26.61
CA LYS A 85 -23.68 -21.25 26.20
C LYS A 85 -24.40 -20.82 24.92
N SER A 86 -23.97 -19.74 24.25
CA SER A 86 -24.67 -19.21 23.07
C SER A 86 -24.38 -20.00 21.79
N ASN A 87 -23.37 -20.89 21.81
CA ASN A 87 -22.90 -21.63 20.64
C ASN A 87 -22.65 -20.72 19.44
N THR A 88 -22.12 -19.52 19.71
CA THR A 88 -21.85 -18.50 18.70
C THR A 88 -20.44 -18.68 18.17
N THR A 89 -20.30 -18.74 16.84
CA THR A 89 -19.01 -18.76 16.15
C THR A 89 -18.93 -17.60 15.18
N GLN A 90 -17.82 -16.88 15.19
CA GLN A 90 -17.49 -15.88 14.18
C GLN A 90 -16.40 -16.42 13.26
N TYR A 91 -16.65 -16.40 11.96
CA TYR A 91 -15.71 -16.77 10.91
C TYR A 91 -15.10 -15.54 10.27
N TYR A 92 -13.87 -15.68 9.81
CA TYR A 92 -13.10 -14.64 9.14
C TYR A 92 -12.58 -15.18 7.80
N VAL A 93 -12.80 -14.42 6.73
CA VAL A 93 -12.42 -14.81 5.37
C VAL A 93 -11.47 -13.76 4.81
N TYR A 94 -10.38 -14.21 4.19
CA TYR A 94 -9.31 -13.36 3.69
C TYR A 94 -9.12 -13.55 2.18
N ASP A 95 -8.63 -12.52 1.50
CA ASP A 95 -8.20 -12.62 0.11
C ASP A 95 -6.78 -13.23 -0.03
N TYR A 96 -6.31 -13.37 -1.27
CA TYR A 96 -4.98 -13.92 -1.56
C TYR A 96 -3.81 -13.08 -1.01
N GLN A 97 -4.06 -11.84 -0.59
CA GLN A 97 -3.07 -10.95 0.02
C GLN A 97 -3.16 -10.96 1.56
N GLY A 98 -4.05 -11.77 2.15
CA GLY A 98 -4.25 -11.85 3.59
C GLY A 98 -5.12 -10.74 4.17
N ARG A 99 -5.83 -9.95 3.36
CA ARG A 99 -6.74 -8.91 3.85
C ARG A 99 -8.09 -9.53 4.16
N ARG A 100 -8.67 -9.22 5.32
CA ARG A 100 -10.00 -9.66 5.72
C ARG A 100 -11.04 -9.05 4.78
N VAL A 101 -11.75 -9.90 4.04
CA VAL A 101 -12.79 -9.50 3.07
C VAL A 101 -14.20 -9.84 3.55
N ARG A 102 -14.33 -10.71 4.55
CA ARG A 102 -15.63 -11.05 5.14
C ARG A 102 -15.54 -11.52 6.58
N THR A 103 -16.56 -11.21 7.35
CA THR A 103 -16.86 -11.84 8.65
C THR A 103 -18.28 -12.37 8.66
N VAL A 104 -18.49 -13.55 9.25
CA VAL A 104 -19.81 -14.17 9.42
C VAL A 104 -19.99 -14.58 10.87
N VAL A 105 -21.10 -14.20 11.49
CA VAL A 105 -21.47 -14.66 12.83
C VAL A 105 -22.60 -15.67 12.70
N GLU A 106 -22.38 -16.87 13.21
CA GLU A 106 -23.38 -17.93 13.30
C GLU A 106 -23.70 -18.22 14.77
N SER A 107 -24.95 -18.55 15.06
CA SER A 107 -25.36 -19.15 16.33
C SER A 107 -26.28 -20.32 16.02
N ASN A 108 -26.03 -21.47 16.66
CA ASN A 108 -26.78 -22.71 16.42
C ASN A 108 -26.88 -23.09 14.93
N HIS A 109 -25.76 -22.96 14.20
CA HIS A 109 -25.66 -23.24 12.76
C HIS A 109 -26.57 -22.37 11.88
N GLN A 110 -27.01 -21.22 12.36
CA GLN A 110 -27.78 -20.24 11.60
C GLN A 110 -27.02 -18.91 11.55
N VAL A 111 -26.91 -18.35 10.34
CA VAL A 111 -26.26 -17.05 10.12
C VAL A 111 -27.06 -15.94 10.81
N GLN A 112 -26.39 -15.24 11.73
CA GLN A 112 -26.95 -14.11 12.47
C GLN A 112 -26.58 -12.78 11.82
N SER A 113 -25.35 -12.69 11.30
CA SER A 113 -24.92 -11.53 10.52
C SER A 113 -23.74 -11.87 9.62
N GLN A 114 -23.60 -11.10 8.55
CA GLN A 114 -22.47 -11.12 7.65
C GLN A 114 -22.02 -9.68 7.39
N ARG A 115 -20.72 -9.49 7.24
CA ARG A 115 -20.13 -8.25 6.75
C ARG A 115 -19.10 -8.53 5.67
N ASP A 116 -19.21 -7.82 4.55
CA ASP A 116 -18.30 -7.84 3.43
C ASP A 116 -17.52 -6.54 3.38
N TYR A 117 -16.19 -6.63 3.24
CA TYR A 117 -15.27 -5.50 3.24
C TYR A 117 -14.77 -5.29 1.81
N LEU A 118 -15.10 -4.13 1.24
CA LEU A 118 -14.61 -3.66 -0.07
C LEU A 118 -13.70 -2.44 0.16
N PRO A 119 -12.87 -2.05 -0.83
CA PRO A 119 -11.83 -1.02 -0.63
C PRO A 119 -12.30 0.31 -0.02
N ALA A 120 -13.55 0.73 -0.26
CA ALA A 120 -14.12 1.95 0.32
C ALA A 120 -15.54 1.72 0.90
N LEU A 121 -16.01 0.48 0.98
CA LEU A 121 -17.41 0.18 1.29
C LEU A 121 -17.52 -1.10 2.10
N ASP A 122 -18.16 -1.02 3.27
CA ASP A 122 -18.59 -2.20 4.01
C ASP A 122 -20.06 -2.46 3.71
N ILE A 123 -20.43 -3.73 3.47
CA ILE A 123 -21.82 -4.16 3.31
C ILE A 123 -22.14 -5.12 4.47
N SER A 124 -23.18 -4.83 5.24
CA SER A 124 -23.63 -5.69 6.34
C SER A 124 -25.03 -6.20 6.09
N ILE A 125 -25.24 -7.47 6.41
CA ILE A 125 -26.54 -8.14 6.31
C ILE A 125 -26.82 -8.79 7.66
N ASN A 126 -27.98 -8.50 8.25
CA ASN A 126 -28.41 -9.11 9.50
C ASN A 126 -29.27 -10.37 9.26
N GLN A 127 -29.66 -11.04 10.35
CA GLN A 127 -30.51 -12.25 10.30
C GLN A 127 -31.84 -12.03 9.59
N ALA A 128 -32.42 -10.82 9.70
CA ALA A 128 -33.65 -10.43 9.00
C ALA A 128 -33.44 -10.11 7.51
N LYS A 129 -32.23 -10.37 6.99
CA LYS A 129 -31.78 -10.04 5.61
C LYS A 129 -31.82 -8.55 5.29
N GLN A 130 -31.85 -7.70 6.31
CA GLN A 130 -31.77 -6.26 6.13
C GLN A 130 -30.33 -5.86 5.85
N GLN A 131 -30.16 -4.98 4.86
CA GLN A 131 -28.85 -4.55 4.41
C GLN A 131 -28.55 -3.13 4.87
N SER A 132 -27.38 -2.96 5.49
CA SER A 132 -26.76 -1.65 5.71
C SER A 132 -25.42 -1.55 5.00
N THR A 133 -25.02 -0.33 4.69
CA THR A 133 -23.74 -0.04 4.04
C THR A 133 -23.02 1.06 4.79
N THR A 134 -21.69 0.96 4.85
CA THR A 134 -20.83 2.01 5.41
C THR A 134 -19.81 2.41 4.35
N LEU A 135 -19.97 3.58 3.76
CA LEU A 135 -19.02 4.18 2.82
C LEU A 135 -17.92 4.90 3.61
N HIS A 136 -16.67 4.60 3.28
CA HIS A 136 -15.48 5.24 3.83
C HIS A 136 -15.06 6.38 2.92
N ILE A 137 -15.10 7.61 3.42
CA ILE A 137 -14.67 8.80 2.69
C ILE A 137 -13.39 9.31 3.34
N GLY A 138 -12.25 9.04 2.69
CA GLY A 138 -10.94 9.24 3.30
C GLY A 138 -10.76 8.37 4.55
N THR A 139 -10.02 8.87 5.52
CA THR A 139 -9.68 8.15 6.76
C THR A 139 -10.53 8.55 7.97
N HIS A 140 -11.46 9.50 7.82
CA HIS A 140 -12.13 10.17 8.94
C HIS A 140 -13.65 10.29 8.82
N ILE A 141 -14.26 9.87 7.71
CA ILE A 141 -15.70 10.04 7.50
C ILE A 141 -16.31 8.69 7.13
N LEU A 142 -17.33 8.29 7.89
CA LEU A 142 -18.16 7.13 7.60
C LEU A 142 -19.57 7.58 7.27
N SER A 143 -20.06 7.25 6.07
CA SER A 143 -21.45 7.47 5.68
C SER A 143 -22.20 6.14 5.73
N GLU A 144 -23.06 5.99 6.73
CA GLU A 144 -23.89 4.81 6.95
C GLU A 144 -25.23 4.99 6.26
N SER A 145 -25.72 3.94 5.59
CA SER A 145 -27.09 3.90 5.10
C SER A 145 -27.74 2.55 5.36
N SER A 146 -29.04 2.56 5.62
CA SER A 146 -29.86 1.36 5.76
C SER A 146 -31.10 1.49 4.91
N LYS A 147 -31.31 0.54 3.99
CA LYS A 147 -32.50 0.55 3.12
C LYS A 147 -33.80 0.30 3.89
N ASP A 148 -33.69 -0.31 5.07
CA ASP A 148 -34.81 -0.84 5.84
C ASP A 148 -35.09 -0.05 7.13
N ASN A 149 -34.35 1.03 7.41
CA ASN A 149 -34.59 1.91 8.57
C ASN A 149 -35.17 3.27 8.14
N ALA A 150 -36.49 3.42 8.31
CA ALA A 150 -37.22 4.62 7.89
C ALA A 150 -36.98 5.88 8.74
N GLN A 151 -36.41 5.76 9.95
CA GLN A 151 -36.26 6.89 10.89
C GLN A 151 -34.97 7.69 10.68
N THR A 152 -33.88 7.03 10.27
CA THR A 152 -32.61 7.66 9.88
C THR A 152 -31.97 6.82 8.78
N PRO A 153 -32.41 6.98 7.52
CA PRO A 153 -31.92 6.18 6.40
C PRO A 153 -30.43 6.41 6.11
N HIS A 154 -29.90 7.57 6.55
CA HIS A 154 -28.51 7.99 6.38
C HIS A 154 -27.97 8.62 7.68
N GLN A 155 -26.76 8.24 8.05
CA GLN A 155 -26.02 8.85 9.16
C GLN A 155 -24.55 9.02 8.75
N THR A 156 -24.08 10.27 8.72
CA THR A 156 -22.66 10.56 8.58
C THR A 156 -22.01 10.61 9.96
N ARG A 157 -20.81 10.04 10.10
CA ARG A 157 -19.98 10.10 11.29
C ARG A 157 -18.64 10.72 10.91
N TYR A 158 -18.38 11.92 11.41
CA TYR A 158 -17.08 12.57 11.33
C TYR A 158 -16.26 12.14 12.54
N GLN A 159 -15.12 11.50 12.28
CA GLN A 159 -14.22 10.94 13.29
C GLN A 159 -13.09 11.91 13.58
N LEU A 160 -13.01 12.37 14.83
CA LEU A 160 -11.95 13.24 15.31
C LEU A 160 -10.96 12.42 16.11
N ASN A 161 -9.75 12.34 15.57
CA ASN A 161 -8.72 11.43 16.06
C ASN A 161 -7.73 12.14 16.98
N SER A 162 -7.13 11.38 17.91
CA SER A 162 -5.99 11.84 18.71
C SER A 162 -4.71 11.89 17.88
N HIS A 163 -3.59 12.30 18.49
CA HIS A 163 -2.27 12.28 17.84
C HIS A 163 -1.88 10.88 17.36
N LEU A 164 -2.36 9.80 18.02
CA LEU A 164 -2.13 8.41 17.63
C LEU A 164 -3.17 7.87 16.62
N GLN A 165 -3.96 8.75 16.00
CA GLN A 165 -5.04 8.37 15.10
C GLN A 165 -6.18 7.56 15.76
N SER A 166 -6.25 7.52 17.10
CA SER A 166 -7.37 6.88 17.80
C SER A 166 -8.61 7.77 17.72
N ASN A 167 -9.74 7.21 17.30
CA ASN A 167 -11.00 7.94 17.19
C ASN A 167 -11.53 8.29 18.58
N THR A 168 -11.49 9.59 18.94
CA THR A 168 -11.87 10.07 20.28
C THR A 168 -13.28 10.65 20.34
N LEU A 169 -13.77 11.21 19.23
CA LEU A 169 -15.05 11.90 19.16
C LEU A 169 -15.67 11.67 17.79
N GLU A 170 -16.93 11.25 17.78
CA GLU A 170 -17.73 11.18 16.55
C GLU A 170 -18.80 12.26 16.56
N LEU A 171 -18.92 12.99 15.46
CA LEU A 171 -19.95 14.01 15.24
C LEU A 171 -20.88 13.62 14.08
N ASP A 172 -22.13 14.08 14.12
CA ASP A 172 -23.04 14.03 12.98
C ASP A 172 -22.88 15.23 12.02
N ASP A 173 -23.69 15.28 10.96
CA ASP A 173 -23.71 16.37 9.97
C ASP A 173 -24.08 17.75 10.55
N LYS A 174 -24.60 17.80 11.78
CA LYS A 174 -24.92 19.04 12.50
C LYS A 174 -23.89 19.35 13.59
N ALA A 175 -22.73 18.70 13.54
CA ALA A 175 -21.66 18.78 14.52
C ALA A 175 -22.11 18.41 15.96
N GLN A 176 -23.15 17.58 16.09
CA GLN A 176 -23.59 17.06 17.39
C GLN A 176 -22.79 15.81 17.75
N THR A 177 -22.39 15.71 19.02
CA THR A 177 -21.69 14.52 19.54
C THR A 177 -22.57 13.27 19.46
N LEU A 178 -22.08 12.27 18.73
CA LEU A 178 -22.61 10.92 18.67
C LEU A 178 -21.98 10.05 19.75
N SER A 179 -20.64 10.03 19.81
CA SER A 179 -19.88 9.24 20.78
C SER A 179 -18.57 9.94 21.18
N TYR A 180 -18.13 9.69 22.40
CA TYR A 180 -16.83 10.08 22.94
C TYR A 180 -16.15 8.85 23.54
N GLU A 181 -14.88 8.62 23.24
CA GLU A 181 -14.12 7.50 23.76
C GLU A 181 -12.68 7.91 24.08
N HIS A 182 -12.21 7.50 25.26
CA HIS A 182 -10.81 7.64 25.67
C HIS A 182 -10.21 6.27 25.93
N TYR A 183 -8.93 6.10 25.64
CA TYR A 183 -8.23 4.82 25.69
C TYR A 183 -7.15 4.82 26.78
N TYR A 184 -6.89 3.65 27.34
CA TYR A 184 -5.64 3.32 28.01
C TYR A 184 -4.50 3.25 26.98
N PRO A 185 -3.23 3.34 27.42
CA PRO A 185 -2.08 3.36 26.52
C PRO A 185 -2.08 2.26 25.44
N TYR A 186 -2.45 1.03 25.78
CA TYR A 186 -2.47 -0.12 24.86
C TYR A 186 -3.80 -0.37 24.14
N GLY A 187 -4.74 0.57 24.21
CA GLY A 187 -5.98 0.54 23.42
C GLY A 187 -7.22 -0.01 24.11
N GLY A 188 -7.12 -0.43 25.37
CA GLY A 188 -8.30 -0.69 26.19
C GLY A 188 -9.14 0.58 26.35
N THR A 189 -10.47 0.46 26.37
CA THR A 189 -11.37 1.63 26.55
C THR A 189 -11.36 2.05 28.02
N ALA A 190 -10.92 3.28 28.31
CA ALA A 190 -10.94 3.87 29.65
C ALA A 190 -12.27 4.59 29.92
N ILE A 191 -12.77 5.32 28.93
CA ILE A 191 -14.05 6.04 28.99
C ILE A 191 -14.78 5.81 27.69
N ILE A 192 -16.08 5.54 27.76
CA ILE A 192 -16.98 5.63 26.62
C ILE A 192 -18.28 6.32 27.03
N ALA A 193 -18.70 7.31 26.25
CA ALA A 193 -19.90 8.09 26.48
C ALA A 193 -20.59 8.43 25.16
N GLY A 194 -21.88 8.71 25.21
CA GLY A 194 -22.69 9.10 24.06
C GLY A 194 -24.09 9.46 24.52
N LYS A 195 -24.84 10.20 23.69
CA LYS A 195 -26.25 10.55 23.99
C LYS A 195 -27.13 9.30 24.04
N ASP A 196 -26.78 8.30 23.24
CA ASP A 196 -27.46 7.02 23.15
C ASP A 196 -26.45 5.86 23.24
N LYS A 197 -26.79 4.83 24.03
CA LYS A 197 -25.92 3.68 24.25
C LYS A 197 -25.74 2.87 22.96
N THR A 198 -26.79 2.76 22.14
CA THR A 198 -26.76 2.03 20.87
C THR A 198 -25.83 2.72 19.88
N GLN A 199 -25.90 4.06 19.78
CA GLN A 199 -25.01 4.85 18.92
C GLN A 199 -23.54 4.73 19.32
N ALA A 200 -23.24 4.72 20.63
CA ALA A 200 -21.88 4.51 21.12
C ALA A 200 -21.38 3.08 20.87
N GLN A 201 -22.26 2.08 20.94
CA GLN A 201 -21.92 0.68 20.65
C GLN A 201 -21.69 0.41 19.16
N GLN A 202 -22.33 1.16 18.27
CA GLN A 202 -22.15 1.03 16.82
C GLN A 202 -20.76 1.46 16.31
N LYS A 203 -19.97 2.13 17.16
CA LYS A 203 -18.62 2.58 16.81
C LYS A 203 -17.67 1.38 16.62
N ARG A 204 -17.17 1.22 15.40
CA ARG A 204 -16.29 0.08 15.01
C ARG A 204 -14.81 0.44 15.01
N TYR A 205 -14.47 1.57 14.40
CA TYR A 205 -13.09 2.03 14.28
C TYR A 205 -12.73 2.90 15.48
N ARG A 206 -11.80 2.41 16.29
CA ARG A 206 -11.55 2.90 17.66
C ARG A 206 -10.10 3.31 17.83
N TYR A 207 -9.29 2.44 18.45
CA TYR A 207 -7.89 2.71 18.77
C TYR A 207 -7.01 2.65 17.51
N THR A 208 -6.18 3.67 17.31
CA THR A 208 -5.29 3.87 16.15
C THR A 208 -5.97 3.61 14.79
N GLY A 209 -7.22 4.05 14.65
CA GLY A 209 -8.03 3.87 13.44
C GLY A 209 -8.39 2.41 13.09
N LYS A 210 -8.18 1.45 13.99
CA LYS A 210 -8.46 0.03 13.73
C LYS A 210 -9.83 -0.40 14.19
N GLU A 211 -10.40 -1.35 13.45
CA GLU A 211 -11.64 -2.00 13.83
C GLU A 211 -11.42 -2.85 15.08
N ARG A 212 -12.31 -2.69 16.07
CA ARG A 212 -12.42 -3.61 17.21
C ARG A 212 -13.59 -4.55 17.01
N ASP A 213 -13.33 -5.85 17.02
CA ASP A 213 -14.36 -6.87 16.86
C ASP A 213 -15.17 -6.98 18.16
N ASP A 214 -16.48 -6.71 18.11
CA ASP A 214 -17.35 -6.71 19.31
C ASP A 214 -17.47 -8.08 19.97
N SER A 215 -17.26 -9.17 19.23
CA SER A 215 -17.37 -10.55 19.73
C SER A 215 -16.21 -10.96 20.64
N SER A 216 -15.04 -10.36 20.44
CA SER A 216 -13.78 -10.78 21.04
C SER A 216 -13.06 -9.66 21.79
N GLY A 217 -13.34 -8.40 21.42
CA GLY A 217 -12.60 -7.23 21.85
C GLY A 217 -11.25 -7.03 21.14
N LEU A 218 -10.83 -7.96 20.29
CA LEU A 218 -9.58 -7.87 19.52
C LEU A 218 -9.65 -6.73 18.51
N CYS A 219 -8.52 -6.07 18.28
CA CYS A 219 -8.39 -5.07 17.22
C CYS A 219 -7.74 -5.69 15.99
N TYR A 220 -8.36 -5.54 14.81
CA TYR A 220 -7.85 -6.07 13.55
C TYR A 220 -6.92 -5.05 12.87
N TYR A 221 -5.68 -5.46 12.60
CA TYR A 221 -4.64 -4.57 12.05
C TYR A 221 -4.25 -4.90 10.60
N GLY A 222 -4.94 -5.83 9.95
CA GLY A 222 -4.57 -6.31 8.62
C GLY A 222 -3.91 -7.68 8.71
N ALA A 223 -2.65 -7.72 9.17
CA ALA A 223 -1.91 -8.97 9.29
C ALA A 223 -2.13 -9.73 10.59
N ARG A 224 -2.40 -9.00 11.69
CA ARG A 224 -2.50 -9.55 13.04
C ARG A 224 -3.66 -8.95 13.81
N TYR A 225 -3.99 -9.59 14.92
CA TYR A 225 -4.97 -9.11 15.89
C TYR A 225 -4.26 -8.72 17.20
N LEU A 226 -4.50 -7.49 17.65
CA LEU A 226 -4.04 -7.00 18.93
C LEU A 226 -5.08 -7.36 19.99
N ALA A 227 -4.64 -7.86 21.14
CA ALA A 227 -5.46 -7.96 22.34
C ALA A 227 -5.09 -6.79 23.27
N PRO A 228 -5.89 -5.70 23.32
CA PRO A 228 -5.52 -4.50 24.08
C PRO A 228 -5.34 -4.75 25.58
N TRP A 229 -6.08 -5.70 26.16
CA TRP A 229 -5.96 -6.08 27.57
C TRP A 229 -4.72 -6.91 27.87
N LEU A 230 -4.12 -7.56 26.87
CA LEU A 230 -2.83 -8.25 27.00
C LEU A 230 -1.64 -7.36 26.60
N ALA A 231 -1.90 -6.17 26.05
CA ALA A 231 -0.90 -5.26 25.52
C ALA A 231 0.02 -5.88 24.44
N ARG A 232 -0.46 -6.90 23.71
CA ARG A 232 0.34 -7.68 22.77
C ARG A 232 -0.47 -8.30 21.64
N TRP A 233 0.24 -8.69 20.57
CA TRP A 233 -0.31 -9.47 19.48
C TRP A 233 -0.65 -10.89 19.96
N ILE A 234 -1.71 -11.48 19.41
CA ILE A 234 -2.10 -12.87 19.73
C ILE A 234 -1.46 -13.91 18.80
N SER A 235 -0.70 -13.47 17.81
CA SER A 235 0.09 -14.30 16.89
C SER A 235 1.45 -13.65 16.63
N PRO A 236 2.49 -14.44 16.31
CA PRO A 236 3.81 -13.90 16.02
C PRO A 236 3.79 -13.10 14.72
N ASP A 237 4.68 -12.12 14.62
CA ASP A 237 4.92 -11.39 13.38
C ASP A 237 5.32 -12.32 12.23
N SER A 238 4.47 -12.43 11.21
CA SER A 238 4.76 -13.26 10.02
C SER A 238 5.83 -12.65 9.12
N ALA A 239 6.16 -11.36 9.31
CA ALA A 239 7.32 -10.75 8.67
C ALA A 239 8.65 -11.16 9.35
N GLY A 240 8.58 -11.87 10.49
CA GLY A 240 9.74 -12.34 11.24
C GLY A 240 10.39 -11.24 12.07
N ALA A 241 11.68 -11.41 12.38
CA ALA A 241 12.42 -10.55 13.31
C ALA A 241 12.87 -9.20 12.71
N ILE A 242 12.04 -8.57 11.85
CA ILE A 242 12.34 -7.27 11.24
C ILE A 242 12.26 -6.14 12.28
N ALA A 243 11.28 -6.18 13.17
CA ALA A 243 11.07 -5.17 14.21
C ALA A 243 11.76 -5.50 15.55
N GLY A 244 12.38 -6.68 15.66
CA GLY A 244 13.03 -7.20 16.86
C GLY A 244 12.80 -8.70 17.06
N LEU A 245 13.48 -9.29 18.06
CA LEU A 245 13.38 -10.73 18.35
C LEU A 245 12.08 -11.14 19.05
N ASN A 246 11.37 -10.19 19.67
CA ASN A 246 10.06 -10.46 20.26
C ASN A 246 8.95 -10.23 19.24
N LEU A 247 8.43 -11.32 18.70
CA LEU A 247 7.43 -11.32 17.63
C LEU A 247 6.00 -10.97 18.12
N TYR A 248 5.77 -10.81 19.43
CA TYR A 248 4.44 -10.52 20.01
C TYR A 248 4.32 -9.08 20.52
N VAL A 249 5.42 -8.32 20.56
CA VAL A 249 5.43 -6.96 21.11
C VAL A 249 4.65 -6.00 20.21
N TYR A 250 3.74 -5.25 20.83
CA TYR A 250 3.07 -4.13 20.19
C TYR A 250 3.96 -2.88 20.25
N VAL A 251 4.30 -2.34 19.08
CA VAL A 251 4.99 -1.06 18.85
C VAL A 251 6.21 -0.76 19.76
N GLY A 252 6.96 -1.81 20.11
CA GLY A 252 8.16 -1.69 20.95
C GLY A 252 7.86 -1.19 22.38
N ASN A 253 6.69 -1.52 22.94
CA ASN A 253 6.24 -1.12 24.27
C ASN A 253 6.13 0.39 24.49
N ASN A 254 6.01 1.19 23.42
CA ASN A 254 5.77 2.63 23.51
C ASN A 254 4.56 3.05 22.68
N PRO A 255 3.34 2.63 23.10
CA PRO A 255 2.10 2.91 22.38
C PRO A 255 1.62 4.35 22.53
N LEU A 256 2.32 5.18 23.31
CA LEU A 256 2.03 6.61 23.42
C LEU A 256 2.70 7.44 22.31
N LYS A 257 3.68 6.85 21.62
CA LYS A 257 4.45 7.48 20.55
C LYS A 257 4.23 6.82 19.19
N TYR A 258 4.04 5.50 19.17
CA TYR A 258 4.04 4.71 17.95
C TYR A 258 2.70 4.03 17.71
N ILE A 259 2.41 3.80 16.43
CA ILE A 259 1.29 3.03 15.91
C ILE A 259 1.80 1.88 15.04
N ASP A 260 0.95 0.90 14.77
CA ASP A 260 1.19 -0.10 13.74
C ASP A 260 0.07 -0.03 12.68
N PRO A 261 0.31 0.48 11.47
CA PRO A 261 -0.73 0.58 10.45
C PRO A 261 -1.11 -0.76 9.79
N THR A 262 -0.25 -1.77 9.80
CA THR A 262 -0.44 -3.01 9.01
C THR A 262 -0.39 -4.29 9.84
N GLY A 263 -0.04 -4.18 11.12
CA GLY A 263 0.29 -5.29 11.98
C GLY A 263 1.69 -5.85 11.72
N HIS A 264 2.61 -5.09 11.12
CA HIS A 264 3.99 -5.52 10.85
C HIS A 264 5.04 -4.44 11.14
N VAL A 265 4.62 -3.18 11.32
CA VAL A 265 5.55 -2.06 11.25
C VAL A 265 5.27 -1.08 12.37
N LYS A 266 6.31 -0.72 13.12
CA LYS A 266 6.24 0.35 14.11
C LYS A 266 6.55 1.68 13.43
N LYS A 267 5.60 2.61 13.45
CA LYS A 267 5.75 3.96 12.88
C LYS A 267 5.25 5.03 13.83
N THR A 268 5.72 6.26 13.67
CA THR A 268 4.99 7.40 14.24
C THR A 268 3.83 7.80 13.32
N PRO A 269 2.77 8.43 13.85
CA PRO A 269 1.67 8.97 13.05
C PRO A 269 2.14 9.91 11.93
N GLU A 270 3.20 10.69 12.16
CA GLU A 270 3.77 11.61 11.16
C GLU A 270 4.43 10.86 9.99
N GLN A 271 5.14 9.76 10.28
CA GLN A 271 5.74 8.91 9.26
C GLN A 271 4.67 8.27 8.37
N GLU A 272 3.58 7.79 8.95
CA GLU A 272 2.47 7.23 8.18
C GLU A 272 1.78 8.29 7.32
N ALA A 273 1.52 9.48 7.87
CA ALA A 273 0.92 10.58 7.13
C ALA A 273 1.78 11.03 5.94
N GLN A 274 3.11 11.10 6.13
CA GLN A 274 4.04 11.43 5.04
C GLN A 274 4.01 10.36 3.94
N GLU A 275 4.07 9.08 4.29
CA GLU A 275 4.01 7.98 3.31
C GLU A 275 2.67 7.93 2.56
N GLU A 276 1.56 8.22 3.23
CA GLU A 276 0.24 8.33 2.61
C GLU A 276 0.19 9.48 1.60
N GLN A 277 0.70 10.66 1.98
CA GLN A 277 0.77 11.82 1.10
C GLN A 277 1.66 11.56 -0.13
N GLU A 278 2.82 10.92 0.06
CA GLU A 278 3.68 10.50 -1.04
C GLU A 278 2.97 9.50 -1.97
N ALA A 279 2.23 8.53 -1.43
CA ALA A 279 1.48 7.57 -2.22
C ALA A 279 0.35 8.22 -3.03
N VAL A 280 -0.35 9.22 -2.46
CA VAL A 280 -1.36 10.01 -3.18
C VAL A 280 -0.73 10.77 -4.34
N GLU A 281 0.41 11.41 -4.12
CA GLU A 281 1.11 12.17 -5.15
C GLU A 281 1.62 11.28 -6.30
N ILE A 282 2.14 10.10 -5.98
CA ILE A 282 2.54 9.08 -6.95
C ILE A 282 1.35 8.67 -7.83
N ARG A 283 0.20 8.37 -7.21
CA ARG A 283 -1.02 7.99 -7.94
C ARG A 283 -1.53 9.13 -8.81
N ARG A 284 -1.53 10.36 -8.30
CA ARG A 284 -1.91 11.56 -9.05
C ARG A 284 -1.05 11.72 -10.31
N THR A 285 0.28 11.66 -10.16
CA THR A 285 1.20 11.77 -11.30
C THR A 285 1.01 10.62 -12.28
N GLN A 286 0.82 9.40 -11.79
CA GLN A 286 0.54 8.22 -12.62
C GLN A 286 -0.74 8.42 -13.46
N GLU A 287 -1.84 8.85 -12.84
CA GLU A 287 -3.11 9.16 -13.51
C GLU A 287 -2.96 10.30 -14.51
N GLU A 288 -2.27 11.37 -14.14
CA GLU A 288 -2.01 12.51 -15.02
C GLU A 288 -1.23 12.09 -16.28
N ILE A 289 -0.27 11.16 -16.17
CA ILE A 289 0.45 10.60 -17.32
C ILE A 289 -0.48 9.74 -18.18
N PHE A 290 -1.30 8.88 -17.55
CA PHE A 290 -2.29 8.06 -18.27
C PHE A 290 -3.28 8.91 -19.07
N GLN A 291 -3.66 10.08 -18.56
CA GLN A 291 -4.60 10.97 -19.22
C GLN A 291 -3.99 11.81 -20.35
N LEU A 292 -2.66 11.85 -20.50
CA LEU A 292 -2.01 12.61 -21.58
C LEU A 292 -2.49 12.15 -22.96
N ASP A 293 -2.93 13.10 -23.78
CA ASP A 293 -3.33 12.86 -25.18
C ASP A 293 -2.19 12.18 -25.96
N ILE A 294 -0.96 12.66 -25.78
CA ILE A 294 0.20 12.09 -26.47
C ILE A 294 0.44 10.64 -26.06
N PHE A 295 0.29 10.29 -24.77
CA PHE A 295 0.48 8.92 -24.28
C PHE A 295 -0.50 7.97 -24.95
N LYS A 296 -1.78 8.35 -24.98
CA LYS A 296 -2.86 7.59 -25.66
C LYS A 296 -2.60 7.47 -27.16
N ARG A 297 -2.22 8.56 -27.82
CA ARG A 297 -1.98 8.59 -29.27
C ARG A 297 -0.79 7.74 -29.68
N VAL A 298 0.32 7.81 -28.96
CA VAL A 298 1.51 6.97 -29.20
C VAL A 298 1.16 5.49 -29.04
N GLY A 299 0.46 5.14 -27.95
CA GLY A 299 0.00 3.77 -27.70
C GLY A 299 -0.94 3.25 -28.79
N ALA A 300 -1.70 4.13 -29.47
CA ALA A 300 -2.60 3.75 -30.56
C ALA A 300 -1.93 3.59 -31.95
N LEU A 301 -0.68 4.02 -32.14
CA LEU A 301 0.01 3.91 -33.44
C LEU A 301 0.24 2.45 -33.84
N LYS A 302 0.40 2.20 -35.15
CA LYS A 302 0.75 0.86 -35.65
C LYS A 302 2.18 0.50 -35.23
N SER A 303 2.36 -0.67 -34.64
CA SER A 303 3.66 -1.16 -34.14
C SER A 303 3.96 -2.55 -34.68
N SER A 304 5.10 -2.67 -35.35
CA SER A 304 5.54 -3.98 -35.86
C SER A 304 5.96 -4.92 -34.75
N SER A 305 6.51 -4.40 -33.64
CA SER A 305 6.91 -5.22 -32.49
C SER A 305 5.70 -5.71 -31.69
N ARG A 306 4.65 -4.89 -31.49
CA ARG A 306 3.38 -5.36 -30.88
C ARG A 306 2.69 -6.37 -31.76
N ASP A 307 2.58 -6.09 -33.06
CA ASP A 307 1.94 -7.01 -33.99
C ASP A 307 2.66 -8.36 -34.01
N ARG A 308 4.00 -8.37 -33.96
CA ARG A 308 4.80 -9.60 -33.83
C ARG A 308 4.55 -10.32 -32.50
N ALA A 309 4.53 -9.60 -31.38
CA ALA A 309 4.27 -10.18 -30.06
C ALA A 309 2.87 -10.81 -29.96
N LEU A 310 1.89 -10.23 -30.65
CA LEU A 310 0.51 -10.75 -30.76
C LEU A 310 0.34 -11.81 -31.86
N GLY A 311 1.42 -12.27 -32.52
CA GLY A 311 1.36 -13.29 -33.56
C GLY A 311 0.68 -12.86 -34.87
N LYS A 312 0.49 -11.55 -35.11
CA LYS A 312 -0.16 -11.06 -36.33
C LYS A 312 0.76 -11.18 -37.53
N THR A 313 0.22 -11.54 -38.70
CA THR A 313 0.99 -11.85 -39.91
C THR A 313 1.45 -10.62 -40.71
N ASN A 314 0.77 -9.47 -40.58
CA ASN A 314 1.01 -8.26 -41.38
C ASN A 314 2.10 -7.32 -40.82
N PHE A 315 2.85 -7.73 -39.79
CA PHE A 315 3.84 -6.87 -39.12
C PHE A 315 4.96 -6.40 -40.07
N LYS A 316 5.29 -7.17 -41.13
CA LYS A 316 6.34 -6.84 -42.11
C LYS A 316 6.08 -5.51 -42.83
N LYS A 317 4.81 -5.20 -43.16
CA LYS A 317 4.46 -3.93 -43.82
C LYS A 317 4.65 -2.74 -42.88
N THR A 318 4.25 -2.90 -41.61
CA THR A 318 4.49 -1.91 -40.56
C THR A 318 5.99 -1.73 -40.32
N HIS A 319 6.75 -2.81 -40.28
CA HIS A 319 8.20 -2.79 -40.08
C HIS A 319 8.92 -1.98 -41.17
N ARG A 320 8.57 -2.18 -42.45
CA ARG A 320 9.12 -1.36 -43.55
C ARG A 320 8.85 0.14 -43.40
N LYS A 321 7.72 0.54 -42.81
CA LYS A 321 7.44 1.95 -42.52
C LYS A 321 8.32 2.48 -41.39
N ILE A 322 8.56 1.66 -40.36
CA ILE A 322 9.46 1.99 -39.25
C ILE A 322 10.90 2.17 -39.75
N GLU A 323 11.38 1.30 -40.63
CA GLU A 323 12.70 1.46 -41.24
C GLU A 323 12.82 2.76 -42.05
N LYS A 324 11.77 3.13 -42.81
CA LYS A 324 11.74 4.42 -43.52
C LYS A 324 11.72 5.62 -42.57
N LEU A 325 10.99 5.53 -41.46
CA LEU A 325 10.99 6.56 -40.41
C LEU A 325 12.41 6.72 -39.83
N ARG A 326 13.04 5.63 -39.40
CA ARG A 326 14.39 5.62 -38.81
C ARG A 326 15.45 6.14 -39.77
N HIS A 327 15.43 5.72 -41.03
CA HIS A 327 16.33 6.23 -42.06
C HIS A 327 16.16 7.74 -42.25
N ARG A 328 14.92 8.25 -42.27
CA ARG A 328 14.68 9.69 -42.37
C ARG A 328 15.16 10.44 -41.12
N SER A 329 14.93 9.89 -39.92
CA SER A 329 15.43 10.46 -38.67
C SER A 329 16.95 10.57 -38.64
N GLN A 330 17.65 9.56 -39.14
CA GLN A 330 19.11 9.58 -39.22
C GLN A 330 19.63 10.69 -40.15
N ILE A 331 19.03 10.84 -41.33
CA ILE A 331 19.37 11.93 -42.26
C ILE A 331 19.17 13.30 -41.60
N ASN A 332 18.03 13.50 -40.95
CA ASN A 332 17.72 14.77 -40.30
C ASN A 332 18.65 15.05 -39.09
N THR A 333 19.03 14.02 -38.35
CA THR A 333 20.02 14.12 -37.26
C THR A 333 21.38 14.56 -37.78
N GLU A 334 21.89 13.94 -38.86
CA GLU A 334 23.16 14.33 -39.47
C GLU A 334 23.10 15.75 -40.07
N LYS A 335 21.95 16.13 -40.63
CA LYS A 335 21.73 17.50 -41.09
C LYS A 335 21.84 18.49 -39.92
N LEU A 336 21.11 18.26 -38.83
CA LEU A 336 21.14 19.12 -37.65
C LEU A 336 22.55 19.23 -37.06
N ARG A 337 23.27 18.10 -36.99
CA ARG A 337 24.67 18.05 -36.55
C ARG A 337 25.57 18.94 -37.41
N ARG A 338 25.45 18.87 -38.73
CA ARG A 338 26.25 19.71 -39.65
C ARG A 338 25.92 21.19 -39.54
N GLU A 339 24.65 21.53 -39.33
CA GLU A 339 24.18 22.91 -39.25
C GLU A 339 24.53 23.60 -37.91
N THR A 340 24.49 22.86 -36.81
CA THR A 340 24.71 23.41 -35.46
C THR A 340 26.13 23.18 -34.92
N GLY A 341 26.86 22.20 -35.49
CA GLY A 341 28.20 21.83 -35.02
C GLY A 341 28.24 21.02 -33.72
N VAL A 342 27.09 20.68 -33.13
CA VAL A 342 27.01 19.90 -31.89
C VAL A 342 27.42 18.43 -32.10
N PHE A 343 27.70 17.70 -31.02
CA PHE A 343 28.01 16.28 -31.11
C PHE A 343 26.80 15.48 -31.64
N TYR A 344 27.05 14.32 -32.25
CA TYR A 344 25.98 13.49 -32.81
C TYR A 344 24.89 13.13 -31.78
N LEU A 345 25.29 12.89 -30.52
CA LEU A 345 24.35 12.58 -29.43
C LEU A 345 23.44 13.76 -29.09
N ASP A 346 23.97 14.98 -29.09
CA ASP A 346 23.20 16.22 -28.91
C ASP A 346 22.19 16.38 -30.04
N ALA A 347 22.67 16.32 -31.29
CA ALA A 347 21.82 16.45 -32.47
C ALA A 347 20.73 15.38 -32.49
N SER A 348 21.07 14.14 -32.14
CA SER A 348 20.11 13.04 -32.05
C SER A 348 19.04 13.33 -31.00
N THR A 349 19.45 13.74 -29.80
CA THR A 349 18.51 14.03 -28.72
C THR A 349 17.61 15.21 -29.09
N GLN A 350 18.17 16.30 -29.59
CA GLN A 350 17.43 17.49 -30.05
C GLN A 350 16.42 17.14 -31.13
N PHE A 351 16.83 16.38 -32.16
CA PHE A 351 15.94 16.01 -33.25
C PHE A 351 14.79 15.11 -32.76
N HIS A 352 15.07 14.07 -31.98
CA HIS A 352 14.03 13.14 -31.51
C HIS A 352 13.06 13.76 -30.49
N THR A 353 13.40 14.90 -29.90
CA THR A 353 12.47 15.70 -29.09
C THR A 353 11.88 16.91 -29.82
N SER A 354 12.08 17.01 -31.12
CA SER A 354 11.55 18.12 -31.93
C SER A 354 10.11 17.88 -32.40
N LYS A 355 9.43 18.98 -32.75
CA LYS A 355 8.13 18.92 -33.47
C LYS A 355 8.26 18.20 -34.81
N GLU A 356 9.37 18.36 -35.51
CA GLU A 356 9.61 17.69 -36.81
C GLU A 356 9.56 16.17 -36.67
N TYR A 357 10.20 15.60 -35.64
CA TYR A 357 10.16 14.17 -35.39
C TYR A 357 8.74 13.69 -35.02
N ARG A 358 8.01 14.47 -34.20
CA ARG A 358 6.60 14.19 -33.90
C ARG A 358 5.75 14.12 -35.17
N ASP A 359 5.96 15.01 -36.13
CA ASP A 359 5.25 15.00 -37.42
C ASP A 359 5.57 13.77 -38.27
N LEU A 360 6.82 13.31 -38.26
CA LEU A 360 7.18 12.05 -38.93
C LEU A 360 6.41 10.87 -38.32
N VAL A 361 6.33 10.81 -36.99
CA VAL A 361 5.68 9.72 -36.25
C VAL A 361 4.16 9.75 -36.43
N PHE A 362 3.49 10.89 -36.19
CA PHE A 362 2.03 10.99 -36.15
C PHE A 362 1.36 11.29 -37.48
N HIS A 363 2.02 12.02 -38.37
CA HIS A 363 1.38 12.50 -39.60
C HIS A 363 1.89 11.74 -40.83
N LYS A 364 3.22 11.63 -41.00
CA LYS A 364 3.81 11.05 -42.22
C LYS A 364 3.76 9.52 -42.24
N TYR A 365 4.34 8.86 -41.23
CA TYR A 365 4.48 7.41 -41.25
C TYR A 365 3.39 6.69 -40.47
N LYS A 366 2.85 7.32 -39.39
CA LYS A 366 1.78 6.78 -38.54
C LYS A 366 2.13 5.42 -37.93
N VAL A 367 3.38 5.28 -37.47
CA VAL A 367 3.93 4.04 -36.87
C VAL A 367 4.89 4.39 -35.74
N ALA A 368 4.97 3.50 -34.73
CA ALA A 368 5.95 3.59 -33.67
C ALA A 368 6.18 2.20 -33.03
N ASN A 369 7.45 1.81 -32.78
CA ASN A 369 7.78 0.75 -31.82
C ASN A 369 8.21 1.40 -30.49
N CYS A 370 8.59 0.58 -29.50
CA CYS A 370 9.06 1.00 -28.17
C CYS A 370 10.02 2.19 -28.22
N ARG A 371 11.03 2.12 -29.11
CA ARG A 371 12.00 3.19 -29.33
C ARG A 371 11.37 4.52 -29.69
N GLU A 372 10.49 4.54 -30.69
CA GLU A 372 9.84 5.75 -31.16
C GLU A 372 8.85 6.29 -30.11
N CYS A 373 8.13 5.39 -29.44
CA CYS A 373 7.23 5.74 -28.34
C CYS A 373 7.97 6.46 -27.21
N ALA A 374 9.07 5.88 -26.74
CA ALA A 374 9.85 6.43 -25.63
C ALA A 374 10.52 7.77 -25.97
N PHE A 375 10.90 8.00 -27.23
CA PHE A 375 11.44 9.32 -27.65
C PHE A 375 10.36 10.41 -27.65
N VAL A 376 9.17 10.11 -28.18
CA VAL A 376 8.05 11.07 -28.16
C VAL A 376 7.68 11.41 -26.70
N MET A 377 7.61 10.40 -25.84
CA MET A 377 7.33 10.57 -24.41
C MET A 377 8.44 11.29 -23.66
N LEU A 378 9.72 11.06 -23.98
CA LEU A 378 10.85 11.77 -23.36
C LEU A 378 10.72 13.29 -23.52
N SER A 379 10.20 13.76 -24.66
CA SER A 379 9.93 15.18 -24.89
C SER A 379 8.78 15.67 -24.03
N GLU A 380 7.65 14.94 -24.03
CA GLU A 380 6.45 15.35 -23.31
C GLU A 380 6.65 15.39 -21.80
N LEU A 381 7.22 14.32 -21.25
CA LEU A 381 7.42 14.18 -19.81
C LEU A 381 8.36 15.27 -19.30
N LYS A 382 9.38 15.65 -20.07
CA LYS A 382 10.28 16.76 -19.71
C LYS A 382 9.55 18.10 -19.65
N GLU A 383 8.69 18.38 -20.62
CA GLU A 383 7.93 19.65 -20.68
C GLU A 383 6.90 19.72 -19.54
N LYS A 384 6.24 18.60 -19.22
CA LYS A 384 5.23 18.56 -18.18
C LYS A 384 5.80 18.51 -16.76
N TYR A 385 6.96 17.88 -16.57
CA TYR A 385 7.59 17.68 -15.26
C TYR A 385 9.03 18.23 -15.26
N PRO A 386 9.22 19.56 -15.38
CA PRO A 386 10.55 20.17 -15.49
C PRO A 386 11.43 20.00 -14.25
N ASP A 387 10.80 19.82 -13.09
CA ASP A 387 11.46 19.65 -11.79
C ASP A 387 11.74 18.19 -11.44
N MET A 388 11.38 17.25 -12.33
CA MET A 388 11.65 15.83 -12.16
C MET A 388 12.72 15.35 -13.14
N THR A 389 13.53 14.38 -12.71
CA THR A 389 14.37 13.64 -13.65
C THR A 389 13.48 12.88 -14.64
N VAL A 390 13.77 12.97 -15.93
CA VAL A 390 13.11 12.17 -16.97
C VAL A 390 14.18 11.42 -17.77
N GLU A 391 14.05 10.10 -17.81
CA GLU A 391 15.04 9.22 -18.42
C GLU A 391 14.45 8.48 -19.61
N TYR A 392 15.31 8.13 -20.54
CA TYR A 392 15.05 7.20 -21.64
C TYR A 392 16.04 6.06 -21.49
N LEU A 393 15.52 4.84 -21.39
CA LEU A 393 16.32 3.65 -21.16
C LEU A 393 16.12 2.68 -22.32
N SER A 394 17.21 2.34 -23.00
CA SER A 394 17.23 1.37 -24.09
C SER A 394 18.17 0.22 -23.75
N ILE A 395 17.63 -1.00 -23.74
CA ILE A 395 18.35 -2.20 -23.33
C ILE A 395 18.51 -3.10 -24.54
N ASN A 396 19.74 -3.31 -25.00
CA ASN A 396 19.97 -4.08 -26.23
C ASN A 396 19.57 -5.55 -26.11
N GLN A 397 19.65 -6.14 -24.91
CA GLN A 397 19.31 -7.55 -24.72
C GLN A 397 17.80 -7.83 -24.90
N SER A 398 16.95 -6.91 -24.46
CA SER A 398 15.49 -7.08 -24.52
C SER A 398 14.83 -6.43 -25.73
N ASP A 399 15.60 -5.65 -26.52
CA ASP A 399 15.10 -4.81 -27.63
C ASP A 399 13.90 -3.96 -27.22
N HIS A 400 13.92 -3.48 -25.97
CA HIS A 400 12.84 -2.68 -25.39
C HIS A 400 13.33 -1.35 -24.84
N VAL A 401 12.44 -0.37 -24.93
CA VAL A 401 12.72 1.01 -24.60
C VAL A 401 11.51 1.65 -23.94
N PHE A 402 11.74 2.35 -22.84
CA PHE A 402 10.71 3.05 -22.09
C PHE A 402 11.32 4.22 -21.31
N ASN A 403 10.48 4.97 -20.59
CA ASN A 403 10.93 6.11 -19.79
C ASN A 403 10.85 5.84 -18.29
N LEU A 404 11.74 6.48 -17.54
CA LEU A 404 11.66 6.57 -16.08
C LEU A 404 11.42 8.03 -15.74
N ILE A 405 10.61 8.30 -14.72
CA ILE A 405 10.40 9.64 -14.20
C ILE A 405 10.62 9.66 -12.71
N ASN A 406 11.26 10.74 -12.25
CA ASN A 406 11.58 11.03 -10.86
C ASN A 406 12.42 9.94 -10.18
N ARG A 407 13.21 9.17 -10.93
CA ARG A 407 14.19 8.25 -10.36
C ARG A 407 15.40 9.04 -9.85
N ASP A 408 15.95 8.65 -8.71
CA ASP A 408 17.25 9.10 -8.24
C ASP A 408 18.36 8.57 -9.18
N PRO A 409 19.04 9.45 -9.95
CA PRO A 409 20.06 9.04 -10.91
C PRO A 409 21.30 8.38 -10.30
N LEU A 410 21.49 8.47 -8.97
CA LEU A 410 22.59 7.87 -8.23
C LEU A 410 22.35 6.38 -7.94
N THR A 411 21.10 5.94 -7.94
CA THR A 411 20.77 4.51 -7.81
C THR A 411 21.12 3.74 -9.08
N SER A 412 21.49 2.46 -8.95
CA SER A 412 21.78 1.61 -10.12
C SER A 412 20.52 1.42 -10.97
N ILE A 413 20.62 1.63 -12.29
CA ILE A 413 19.53 1.33 -13.23
C ILE A 413 19.26 -0.18 -13.36
N PHE A 414 20.13 -1.04 -12.83
CA PHE A 414 20.01 -2.49 -12.93
C PHE A 414 19.38 -3.13 -11.68
N GLU A 415 19.02 -2.32 -10.69
CA GLU A 415 18.50 -2.74 -9.38
C GLU A 415 17.17 -2.02 -9.11
N PRO A 416 16.10 -2.34 -9.86
CA PRO A 416 14.82 -1.65 -9.74
C PRO A 416 14.22 -1.70 -8.33
N GLU A 417 14.55 -2.73 -7.54
CA GLU A 417 14.19 -2.86 -6.13
C GLU A 417 14.81 -1.81 -5.21
N LYS A 418 15.90 -1.17 -5.64
CA LYS A 418 16.59 -0.10 -4.91
C LYS A 418 16.23 1.30 -5.38
N TRP A 419 15.41 1.44 -6.42
CA TRP A 419 14.93 2.75 -6.85
C TRP A 419 14.04 3.38 -5.78
N ASN A 420 14.05 4.70 -5.70
CA ASN A 420 13.19 5.47 -4.83
C ASN A 420 11.70 5.24 -5.15
N LYS A 421 10.86 5.20 -4.10
CA LYS A 421 9.44 4.79 -4.21
C LYS A 421 8.60 5.64 -5.17
N ASN A 422 8.91 6.94 -5.29
CA ASN A 422 8.22 7.89 -6.15
C ASN A 422 8.70 7.89 -7.62
N CYS A 423 9.58 6.96 -7.98
CA CYS A 423 9.90 6.68 -9.38
C CYS A 423 8.69 6.02 -10.07
N LEU A 424 8.36 6.50 -11.28
CA LEU A 424 7.41 5.83 -12.17
C LEU A 424 8.11 5.33 -13.43
N VAL A 425 7.66 4.18 -13.93
CA VAL A 425 8.07 3.63 -15.22
C VAL A 425 6.96 3.90 -16.22
N VAL A 426 7.25 4.68 -17.26
CA VAL A 426 6.29 5.05 -18.30
C VAL A 426 6.61 4.26 -19.56
N ASP A 427 5.79 3.26 -19.86
CA ASP A 427 5.87 2.48 -21.08
C ASP A 427 4.67 2.77 -21.98
N ALA A 428 4.81 3.79 -22.81
CA ALA A 428 3.79 4.17 -23.78
C ALA A 428 3.61 3.15 -24.91
N TRP A 429 4.55 2.21 -25.10
CA TRP A 429 4.40 1.14 -26.09
C TRP A 429 3.47 0.04 -25.58
N SER A 430 3.58 -0.33 -24.31
CA SER A 430 2.65 -1.25 -23.66
C SER A 430 1.37 -0.56 -23.18
N GLY A 431 1.37 0.78 -23.13
CA GLY A 431 0.26 1.58 -22.63
C GLY A 431 0.14 1.51 -21.11
N SER A 432 1.26 1.32 -20.41
CA SER A 432 1.30 1.15 -18.96
C SER A 432 2.19 2.19 -18.29
N VAL A 433 1.78 2.61 -17.10
CA VAL A 433 2.60 3.40 -16.17
C VAL A 433 2.67 2.60 -14.88
N TYR A 434 3.87 2.21 -14.45
CA TYR A 434 4.08 1.42 -13.25
C TYR A 434 4.68 2.28 -12.14
N THR A 435 4.24 2.06 -10.90
CA THR A 435 5.02 2.46 -9.72
C THR A 435 6.30 1.63 -9.65
N GLN A 436 7.28 2.07 -8.86
CA GLN A 436 8.49 1.29 -8.61
C GLN A 436 8.17 -0.16 -8.17
N ALA A 437 7.30 -0.33 -7.16
CA ALA A 437 6.90 -1.65 -6.69
C ALA A 437 6.15 -2.48 -7.75
N GLY A 438 5.27 -1.84 -8.53
CA GLY A 438 4.59 -2.49 -9.64
C GLY A 438 5.57 -2.94 -10.73
N PHE A 439 6.58 -2.13 -11.02
CA PHE A 439 7.59 -2.43 -12.02
C PHE A 439 8.46 -3.62 -11.59
N VAL A 440 8.91 -3.68 -10.33
CA VAL A 440 9.70 -4.82 -9.82
C VAL A 440 9.00 -6.16 -10.09
N LEU A 441 7.68 -6.23 -9.90
CA LEU A 441 6.89 -7.44 -10.13
C LEU A 441 6.80 -7.84 -11.61
N ILE A 442 6.63 -6.87 -12.51
CA ILE A 442 6.50 -7.15 -13.95
C ILE A 442 7.86 -7.34 -14.63
N ASN A 443 8.92 -6.73 -14.08
CA ASN A 443 10.25 -6.72 -14.66
C ASN A 443 10.84 -8.12 -14.80
N THR A 444 10.55 -9.00 -13.85
CA THR A 444 10.98 -10.41 -13.88
C THR A 444 10.01 -11.33 -14.63
N LYS A 445 8.75 -10.92 -14.80
CA LYS A 445 7.69 -11.75 -15.40
C LYS A 445 7.52 -11.53 -16.89
N VAL A 446 7.85 -10.34 -17.37
CA VAL A 446 7.63 -9.93 -18.75
C VAL A 446 8.96 -9.97 -19.51
N PRO A 447 9.09 -10.81 -20.58
CA PRO A 447 10.38 -11.09 -21.21
C PRO A 447 11.13 -9.88 -21.79
N HIS A 448 10.44 -8.78 -22.08
CA HIS A 448 11.03 -7.60 -22.71
C HIS A 448 11.53 -6.52 -21.74
N TYR A 449 11.33 -6.66 -20.42
CA TYR A 449 12.00 -5.77 -19.45
C TYR A 449 13.33 -6.39 -19.00
N GLY A 450 13.29 -7.38 -18.10
CA GLY A 450 14.47 -8.15 -17.70
C GLY A 450 15.61 -7.33 -17.09
N ILE A 451 15.31 -6.18 -16.48
CA ILE A 451 16.29 -5.29 -15.85
C ILE A 451 16.87 -5.96 -14.62
N SER A 452 18.16 -6.26 -14.66
CA SER A 452 18.86 -6.87 -13.54
C SER A 452 20.37 -6.64 -13.65
N ASN A 453 21.07 -6.85 -12.54
CA ASN A 453 22.53 -6.87 -12.46
C ASN A 453 23.22 -7.96 -13.31
N ASN A 454 22.46 -8.76 -14.08
CA ASN A 454 22.97 -9.82 -14.95
C ASN A 454 22.77 -9.51 -16.45
N ILE A 455 22.29 -8.31 -16.80
CA ILE A 455 22.17 -7.91 -18.22
C ILE A 455 23.54 -7.99 -18.91
N LYS A 456 23.56 -8.52 -20.13
CA LYS A 456 24.75 -8.56 -20.99
C LYS A 456 24.56 -7.65 -22.20
N GLY A 457 25.66 -7.09 -22.70
CA GLY A 457 25.66 -6.20 -23.85
C GLY A 457 25.54 -4.72 -23.47
N ASP A 458 25.21 -3.89 -24.47
CA ASP A 458 25.23 -2.44 -24.31
C ASP A 458 23.85 -1.89 -23.89
N THR A 459 23.84 -0.92 -22.99
CA THR A 459 22.63 -0.19 -22.58
C THR A 459 22.86 1.30 -22.80
N GLN A 460 21.89 1.95 -23.45
CA GLN A 460 21.91 3.39 -23.68
C GLN A 460 20.92 4.07 -22.76
N HIS A 461 21.38 5.14 -22.11
CA HIS A 461 20.62 5.83 -21.09
C HIS A 461 20.75 7.33 -21.27
N ILE A 462 19.64 7.98 -21.61
CA ILE A 462 19.57 9.45 -21.66
C ILE A 462 18.86 9.89 -20.39
N ILE A 463 19.49 10.77 -19.63
CA ILE A 463 18.92 11.37 -18.42
C ILE A 463 18.74 12.86 -18.68
N LYS A 464 17.53 13.37 -18.47
CA LYS A 464 17.26 14.79 -18.36
C LYS A 464 17.06 15.09 -16.88
N HIS A 465 18.01 15.79 -16.27
CA HIS A 465 17.99 16.14 -14.86
C HIS A 465 16.99 17.26 -14.59
N ALA A 466 16.51 17.34 -13.35
CA ALA A 466 15.81 18.52 -12.86
C ALA A 466 16.68 19.78 -13.10
N GLY A 467 16.08 20.84 -13.64
CA GLY A 467 16.82 22.05 -14.03
C GLY A 467 17.47 22.01 -15.42
N GLY A 468 17.19 20.96 -16.22
CA GLY A 468 17.35 21.02 -17.68
C GLY A 468 18.64 20.44 -18.27
N LYS A 469 19.65 20.11 -17.46
CA LYS A 469 20.88 19.42 -17.90
C LYS A 469 20.55 18.05 -18.49
N VAL A 470 21.28 17.64 -19.53
CA VAL A 470 21.11 16.31 -20.13
C VAL A 470 22.42 15.54 -20.03
N SER A 471 22.36 14.27 -19.66
CA SER A 471 23.52 13.37 -19.68
C SER A 471 23.21 12.09 -20.44
N TYR A 472 24.18 11.61 -21.19
CA TYR A 472 24.14 10.32 -21.87
C TYR A 472 25.09 9.36 -21.18
N ARG A 473 24.58 8.22 -20.73
CA ARG A 473 25.37 7.13 -20.15
C ARG A 473 25.30 5.92 -21.05
N ALA A 474 26.46 5.30 -21.28
CA ALA A 474 26.55 4.00 -21.91
C ALA A 474 27.06 2.99 -20.89
N TYR A 475 26.46 1.81 -20.91
CA TYR A 475 26.84 0.69 -20.06
C TYR A 475 27.18 -0.50 -20.91
N LYS A 476 28.16 -1.31 -20.48
CA LYS A 476 28.48 -2.61 -21.06
C LYS A 476 28.65 -3.62 -19.93
N ASN A 477 27.88 -4.71 -19.98
CA ASN A 477 27.88 -5.74 -18.94
C ASN A 477 27.71 -5.14 -17.53
N ASN A 478 26.70 -4.27 -17.38
CA ASN A 478 26.29 -3.58 -16.14
C ASN A 478 27.30 -2.59 -15.56
N LYS A 479 28.40 -2.33 -16.26
CA LYS A 479 29.37 -1.30 -15.90
C LYS A 479 29.19 -0.09 -16.78
N MET A 480 29.15 1.09 -16.17
CA MET A 480 29.18 2.34 -16.93
C MET A 480 30.54 2.45 -17.63
N ILE A 481 30.53 2.63 -18.94
CA ILE A 481 31.74 2.75 -19.76
C ILE A 481 31.99 4.19 -20.20
N SER A 482 30.95 5.02 -20.26
CA SER A 482 31.07 6.44 -20.57
C SER A 482 29.88 7.23 -20.04
N GLU A 483 30.13 8.47 -19.62
CA GLU A 483 29.12 9.49 -19.35
C GLU A 483 29.50 10.77 -20.11
N THR A 484 28.57 11.29 -20.91
CA THR A 484 28.73 12.56 -21.62
C THR A 484 27.66 13.51 -21.13
N ILE A 485 28.05 14.66 -20.58
CA ILE A 485 27.13 15.73 -20.22
C ILE A 485 26.95 16.63 -21.44
N LEU A 486 25.69 16.78 -21.83
CA LEU A 486 25.26 17.59 -22.97
C LEU A 486 24.97 19.01 -22.47
N SER A 487 25.48 20.02 -23.18
CA SER A 487 25.37 21.44 -22.85
C SER A 487 24.00 22.02 -23.18
#